data_AF-A0A369GVU8-F1
#
_entry.id   AF-A0A369GVU8-F1
#
_cell.length_a   1.000
_cell.length_b   1.000
_cell.length_c   1.000
_cell.angle_alpha   90.00
_cell.angle_beta   90.00
_cell.angle_gamma   90.00
#
_symmetry.space_group_name_H-M   'P 1'
#
loop_
_entity.id
_entity.type
_entity.pdbx_description
1 polymer ?
#
loop_
_entity_poly.entity_id
_entity_poly.type
_entity_poly.pdbx_seq_one_letter_code
_entity_poly.pdbx_strand_id
1 'polypeptide(L)'
;MAMTRRLPLLRRRLLFPTPTQQRTFASSTGQPGPTSTFYKTFSRPIAKTLILAVFTYQLAYWAWAKLEADDVRAEQLANIAQLEAQVREMASKNTSSKSVSSS
;
A
#
# COMPACT_ATOMS: atom_id res chain seq x y z
N MET A 1 -55.13 9.47 -44.79
CA MET A 1 -54.40 10.46 -43.97
C MET A 1 -54.76 10.23 -42.50
N ALA A 2 -53.85 9.68 -41.70
CA ALA A 2 -53.93 9.73 -40.24
C ALA A 2 -52.49 9.67 -39.70
N MET A 3 -51.97 10.85 -39.36
CA MET A 3 -50.59 11.08 -38.95
C MET A 3 -50.54 11.10 -37.41
N THR A 4 -50.33 9.95 -36.76
CA THR A 4 -50.10 9.93 -35.31
C THR A 4 -48.62 10.05 -35.02
N ARG A 5 -48.18 11.30 -34.79
CA ARG A 5 -46.88 11.62 -34.19
C ARG A 5 -46.83 11.08 -32.76
N ARG A 6 -45.89 10.18 -32.46
CA ARG A 6 -45.44 9.93 -31.08
C ARG A 6 -43.91 9.99 -31.03
N LEU A 7 -43.41 11.06 -30.44
CA LEU A 7 -42.07 11.23 -29.90
C LEU A 7 -42.27 11.73 -28.44
N PRO A 8 -41.27 11.66 -27.54
CA PRO A 8 -40.25 10.64 -27.33
C PRO A 8 -40.30 10.17 -25.86
N LEU A 9 -40.15 8.87 -25.58
CA LEU A 9 -39.76 8.46 -24.23
C LEU A 9 -38.24 8.29 -24.21
N LEU A 10 -37.57 9.39 -23.88
CA LEU A 10 -36.21 9.43 -23.35
C LEU A 10 -36.15 8.54 -22.11
N ARG A 11 -35.97 7.23 -22.32
CA ARG A 11 -35.73 6.28 -21.25
C ARG A 11 -34.26 6.42 -20.84
N ARG A 12 -34.00 7.41 -20.00
CA ARG A 12 -32.75 7.64 -19.30
C ARG A 12 -32.40 6.40 -18.47
N ARG A 13 -31.68 5.46 -19.07
CA ARG A 13 -31.17 4.25 -18.40
C ARG A 13 -29.75 4.54 -17.92
N LEU A 14 -29.63 5.34 -16.87
CA LEU A 14 -28.40 5.42 -16.08
C LEU A 14 -28.59 4.57 -14.82
N LEU A 15 -27.52 3.90 -14.41
CA LEU A 15 -27.41 2.94 -13.30
C LEU A 15 -27.92 1.51 -13.57
N PHE A 16 -27.20 0.78 -14.42
CA PHE A 16 -27.05 -0.67 -14.24
C PHE A 16 -25.57 -0.95 -14.01
N PRO A 17 -25.19 -1.70 -12.96
CA PRO A 17 -23.80 -2.10 -12.76
C PRO A 17 -23.40 -2.99 -13.94
N THR A 18 -22.28 -2.66 -14.57
CA THR A 18 -21.63 -3.51 -15.57
C THR A 18 -21.40 -4.90 -14.96
N PRO A 19 -21.84 -6.00 -15.59
CA PRO A 19 -21.49 -7.32 -15.12
C PRO A 19 -19.98 -7.48 -15.23
N THR A 20 -19.33 -7.66 -14.08
CA THR A 20 -17.91 -7.98 -13.99
C THR A 20 -17.69 -9.29 -14.73
N GLN A 21 -17.11 -9.23 -15.93
CA GLN A 21 -16.74 -10.40 -16.69
C GLN A 21 -15.65 -11.15 -15.90
N GLN A 22 -16.04 -12.20 -15.19
CA GLN A 22 -15.10 -13.06 -14.50
C GLN A 22 -14.24 -13.75 -15.56
N ARG A 23 -12.95 -13.40 -15.61
CA ARG A 23 -11.96 -14.11 -16.42
C ARG A 23 -11.88 -15.55 -15.92
N THR A 24 -12.52 -16.46 -16.63
CA THR A 24 -12.32 -17.90 -16.45
C THR A 24 -10.96 -18.27 -17.04
N PHE A 25 -10.02 -18.59 -16.17
CA PHE A 25 -8.72 -19.15 -16.59
C PHE A 25 -8.95 -20.49 -17.29
N ALA A 26 -8.21 -20.74 -18.38
CA ALA A 26 -8.36 -21.90 -19.27
C ALA A 26 -8.04 -23.28 -18.63
N SER A 27 -7.91 -23.37 -17.31
CA SER A 27 -7.71 -24.62 -16.56
C SER A 27 -9.03 -25.28 -16.10
N SER A 28 -10.20 -24.78 -16.52
CA SER A 28 -11.51 -25.33 -16.14
C SER A 28 -11.97 -26.55 -16.94
N THR A 29 -11.09 -27.22 -17.68
CA THR A 29 -11.46 -28.41 -18.47
C THR A 29 -11.58 -29.69 -17.62
N GLY A 30 -11.21 -29.64 -16.34
CA GLY A 30 -11.47 -30.72 -15.38
C GLY A 30 -12.72 -30.42 -14.56
N GLN A 31 -13.70 -31.34 -14.59
CA GLN A 31 -14.85 -31.33 -13.68
C GLN A 31 -14.36 -31.04 -12.25
N PRO A 32 -14.92 -30.06 -11.54
CA PRO A 32 -14.51 -29.77 -10.17
C PRO A 32 -14.74 -31.01 -9.32
N GLY A 33 -13.65 -31.64 -8.87
CA GLY A 33 -13.74 -32.81 -7.99
C GLY A 33 -14.58 -32.46 -6.75
N PRO A 34 -15.28 -33.43 -6.14
CA PRO A 34 -16.21 -33.20 -5.00
C PRO A 34 -15.59 -32.43 -3.83
N THR A 35 -14.27 -32.51 -3.66
CA THR A 35 -13.52 -31.80 -2.63
C THR A 35 -13.24 -30.33 -2.99
N SER A 36 -13.12 -29.98 -4.27
CA SER A 36 -12.80 -28.63 -4.72
C SER A 36 -13.92 -27.62 -4.43
N THR A 37 -15.18 -28.07 -4.47
CA THR A 37 -16.34 -27.26 -4.11
C THR A 37 -16.34 -26.97 -2.60
N PHE A 38 -16.03 -27.95 -1.75
CA PHE A 38 -15.95 -27.76 -0.31
C PHE A 38 -14.94 -26.66 0.10
N TYR A 39 -13.71 -26.72 -0.40
CA TYR A 39 -12.69 -25.70 -0.11
C TYR A 39 -13.01 -24.33 -0.72
N LYS A 40 -13.71 -24.29 -1.87
CA LYS A 40 -14.17 -23.04 -2.48
C LYS A 40 -15.26 -22.36 -1.65
N THR A 41 -16.16 -23.11 -1.04
CA THR A 41 -17.32 -22.56 -0.33
C THR A 41 -16.99 -22.21 1.11
N PHE A 42 -16.25 -23.08 1.83
CA PHE A 42 -16.03 -22.89 3.26
C PHE A 42 -14.63 -22.37 3.58
N SER A 43 -13.60 -22.92 2.94
CA SER A 43 -12.22 -22.58 3.31
C SER A 43 -11.76 -21.24 2.73
N ARG A 44 -12.22 -20.86 1.53
CA ARG A 44 -11.87 -19.58 0.90
C ARG A 44 -12.27 -18.35 1.73
N PRO A 45 -13.53 -18.23 2.20
CA PRO A 45 -13.93 -17.12 3.07
C PRO A 45 -13.16 -17.09 4.39
N ILE A 46 -13.02 -18.25 5.05
CA ILE A 46 -12.33 -18.37 6.35
C ILE A 46 -10.84 -18.01 6.22
N ALA A 47 -10.17 -18.49 5.18
CA ALA A 47 -8.77 -18.15 4.93
C ALA A 47 -8.61 -16.64 4.67
N LYS A 48 -9.53 -16.03 3.92
CA LYS A 48 -9.51 -14.58 3.67
C LYS A 48 -9.66 -13.78 4.96
N THR A 49 -10.58 -14.17 5.84
CA THR A 49 -10.78 -13.48 7.11
C THR A 49 -9.62 -13.70 8.08
N LEU A 50 -9.04 -14.91 8.13
CA LEU A 50 -7.90 -15.21 9.00
C LEU A 50 -6.66 -14.42 8.57
N ILE A 51 -6.35 -14.42 7.27
CA ILE A 51 -5.22 -13.63 6.74
C ILE A 51 -5.44 -12.14 6.98
N LEU A 52 -6.66 -11.65 6.74
CA LEU A 52 -6.98 -10.25 7.00
C LEU A 52 -6.82 -9.93 8.49
N ALA A 53 -7.35 -10.76 9.38
CA ALA A 53 -7.25 -10.56 10.83
C ALA A 53 -5.80 -10.54 11.31
N VAL A 54 -4.97 -11.48 10.85
CA VAL A 54 -3.53 -11.48 11.14
C VAL A 54 -2.89 -10.22 10.59
N PHE A 55 -3.20 -9.84 9.34
CA PHE A 55 -2.67 -8.61 8.73
C PHE A 55 -3.04 -7.35 9.53
N THR A 56 -4.29 -7.21 9.99
CA THR A 56 -4.70 -6.06 10.83
C THR A 56 -3.93 -6.04 12.15
N TYR A 57 -3.74 -7.21 12.78
CA TYR A 57 -2.94 -7.32 14.01
C TYR A 57 -1.48 -6.92 13.76
N GLN A 58 -0.89 -7.41 12.66
CA GLN A 58 0.49 -7.06 12.31
C GLN A 58 0.64 -5.56 12.03
N LEU A 59 -0.32 -4.94 11.34
CA LEU A 59 -0.31 -3.49 11.10
C LEU A 59 -0.46 -2.71 12.40
N ALA A 60 -1.31 -3.14 13.33
CA ALA A 60 -1.47 -2.48 14.62
C ALA A 60 -0.19 -2.55 15.46
N TYR A 61 0.44 -3.74 15.52
CA TYR A 61 1.70 -3.93 16.21
C TYR A 61 2.84 -3.14 15.55
N TRP A 62 2.90 -3.15 14.22
CA TRP A 62 3.87 -2.35 13.47
C TRP A 62 3.64 -0.86 13.69
N ALA A 63 2.40 -0.38 13.66
CA ALA A 63 2.07 1.02 13.93
C ALA A 63 2.50 1.44 15.34
N TRP A 64 2.29 0.58 16.33
CA TRP A 64 2.79 0.79 17.69
C TRP A 64 4.32 0.96 17.71
N ALA A 65 5.05 -0.02 17.16
CA ALA A 65 6.52 0.04 17.09
C ALA A 65 7.03 1.22 16.23
N LYS A 66 6.23 1.66 15.25
CA LYS A 66 6.56 2.75 14.34
C LYS A 66 6.48 4.11 15.03
N LEU A 67 5.50 4.33 15.90
CA LEU A 67 5.38 5.54 16.71
C LEU A 67 6.63 5.72 17.60
N GLU A 68 7.03 4.67 18.32
CA GLU A 68 8.25 4.71 19.15
C GLU A 68 9.51 4.98 18.31
N ALA A 69 9.57 4.43 17.10
CA ALA A 69 10.71 4.63 16.20
C ALA A 69 10.75 6.04 15.56
N ASP A 70 9.63 6.76 15.48
CA ASP A 70 9.62 8.12 14.91
C ASP A 70 10.29 9.13 15.83
N ASP A 71 10.11 8.99 17.15
CA ASP A 71 10.81 9.83 18.13
C ASP A 71 12.33 9.61 18.06
N VAL A 72 12.75 8.34 17.98
CA VAL A 72 14.17 7.96 17.93
C VAL A 72 14.85 8.43 16.63
N ARG A 73 14.13 8.45 15.49
CA ARG A 73 14.71 8.92 14.22
C ARG A 73 14.94 10.43 14.20
N ALA A 74 14.07 11.20 14.83
CA ALA A 74 14.26 12.65 14.93
C ALA A 74 15.54 12.98 15.72
N GLU A 75 15.78 12.27 16.83
CA GLU A 75 17.00 12.42 17.64
C GLU A 75 18.26 11.98 16.88
N GLN A 76 18.21 10.84 16.18
CA GLN A 76 19.37 10.36 15.41
C GLN A 76 19.75 11.31 14.27
N LEU A 77 18.78 11.87 13.56
CA LEU A 77 19.04 12.87 12.51
C LEU A 77 19.66 14.14 13.10
N ALA A 78 19.21 14.59 14.27
CA ALA A 78 19.81 15.74 14.96
C ALA A 78 21.25 15.46 15.41
N ASN A 79 21.51 14.26 15.93
CA ASN A 79 22.85 13.84 16.34
C ASN A 79 23.81 13.74 15.14
N ILE A 80 23.37 13.19 14.00
CA ILE A 80 24.17 13.14 12.77
C ILE A 80 24.49 14.56 12.28
N ALA A 81 23.53 15.47 12.28
CA ALA A 81 23.74 16.85 11.87
C ALA A 81 24.77 17.58 12.77
N GLN A 82 24.73 17.36 14.09
CA GLN A 82 25.74 17.90 15.00
C GLN A 82 27.14 17.31 14.76
N LEU A 83 27.22 16.00 14.53
CA LEU A 83 28.49 15.34 14.25
C LEU A 83 29.10 15.84 12.94
N GLU A 84 28.30 15.99 11.89
CA GLU A 84 28.74 16.57 10.61
C GLU A 84 29.23 18.02 10.77
N ALA A 85 28.57 18.82 11.60
CA ALA A 85 28.99 20.19 11.89
C ALA A 85 30.35 20.23 12.61
N GLN A 86 30.53 19.39 13.64
CA GLN A 86 31.80 19.29 14.36
C GLN A 86 32.94 18.80 13.47
N VAL A 87 32.68 17.84 12.58
CA VAL A 87 33.69 17.36 11.62
C VAL A 87 34.08 18.47 10.64
N ARG A 88 33.13 19.25 10.12
CA ARG A 88 33.44 20.40 9.26
C ARG A 88 34.22 21.48 9.99
N GLU A 89 33.84 21.79 11.23
CA GLU A 89 34.54 22.77 12.06
C GLU A 89 35.98 22.33 12.30
N MET A 90 36.20 21.07 12.73
CA MET A 90 37.53 20.51 12.93
C MET A 90 38.34 20.45 11.63
N ALA A 91 37.73 20.08 10.50
CA ALA A 91 38.41 20.09 9.20
C ALA A 91 38.84 21.51 8.79
N SER A 92 38.00 22.52 9.02
CA SER A 92 38.32 23.93 8.72
C SER A 92 39.41 24.47 9.66
N LYS A 93 39.35 24.15 10.95
CA LYS A 93 40.35 24.55 11.94
C LYS A 93 41.69 23.88 11.68
N ASN A 94 41.70 22.60 11.32
CA ASN A 94 42.92 21.84 11.02
C ASN A 94 43.58 22.29 9.70
N THR A 95 42.80 22.77 8.73
CA THR A 95 43.34 23.37 7.51
C THR A 95 43.94 24.76 7.78
N SER A 96 43.29 25.57 8.64
CA SER A 96 43.84 26.87 9.07
C SER A 96 45.09 26.75 9.95
N SER A 97 45.19 25.74 10.82
CA SER A 97 46.40 25.52 11.64
C SER A 97 47.57 25.01 10.79
N LYS A 98 47.28 24.21 9.76
CA LYS A 98 48.29 23.68 8.84
C LYS A 98 48.91 24.77 7.96
N SER A 99 48.14 25.77 7.54
CA SER A 99 48.67 26.93 6.80
C SER A 99 49.48 27.90 7.67
N VAL A 100 49.14 28.04 8.95
CA VAL A 100 49.86 28.93 9.89
C VAL A 100 51.22 28.34 10.33
N SER A 101 51.38 27.02 10.32
CA SER A 101 52.63 26.34 10.68
C SER A 101 53.64 26.22 9.53
N SER A 102 53.22 26.54 8.30
CA SER A 102 54.05 26.41 7.08
C SER A 102 54.44 27.75 6.45
N SER A 103 54.30 28.86 7.18
CA SER A 103 54.86 30.19 6.86
C SER A 103 55.88 30.60 7.91
#